data_AF-A0A6A7YCL4-F1
#
_entry.id   AF-A0A6A7YCL4-F1
#
_cell.length_a   1.000
_cell.length_b   1.000
_cell.length_c   1.000
_cell.angle_alpha   90.00
_cell.angle_beta   90.00
_cell.angle_gamma   90.00
#
_symmetry.space_group_name_H-M   'P 1'
#
loop_
_entity.id
_entity.type
_entity.pdbx_description
1 polymer ?
#
loop_
_entity_poly.entity_id
_entity_poly.type
_entity_poly.pdbx_seq_one_letter_code
_entity_poly.pdbx_strand_id
1 'polypeptide(L)'
;MSTLARVALITFAALLSACANRPAPAPVEAKPVVSSSPIDDGSPLAADVLFRALGLVGTPYRWGGNTPDSGFDCSGLIKYVYNDMAGISLPRTTREMIVMRGQNVGKDQLQTGDLLFFATNGGTQVSHAGIYVGEGRFVHAPATGGTVKLDSLSKAYWQKAYLNAKRVLPTEQHLARLP
;
A
#
# COMPACT_ATOMS: atom_id res chain seq x y z
N MET A 1 22.00 -29.49 77.44
CA MET A 1 22.45 -30.87 77.74
C MET A 1 21.69 -31.79 76.77
N SER A 2 22.14 -32.00 75.55
CA SER A 2 22.99 -33.15 75.19
C SER A 2 23.66 -32.90 73.83
N THR A 3 24.99 -32.94 73.83
CA THR A 3 25.90 -33.08 72.68
C THR A 3 25.66 -34.42 71.96
N LEU A 4 25.87 -34.59 70.66
CA LEU A 4 27.13 -35.04 70.04
C LEU A 4 26.87 -35.14 68.52
N ALA A 5 27.59 -34.36 67.70
CA ALA A 5 28.75 -34.82 66.93
C ALA A 5 28.37 -35.85 65.85
N ARG A 6 28.15 -35.40 64.60
CA ARG A 6 29.15 -35.32 63.51
C ARG A 6 29.74 -36.68 63.10
N VAL A 7 29.67 -36.89 61.77
CA VAL A 7 30.47 -37.77 60.92
C VAL A 7 29.94 -39.20 60.72
N ALA A 8 29.42 -39.49 59.53
CA ALA A 8 30.10 -40.32 58.53
C ALA A 8 29.14 -40.82 57.43
N LEU A 9 29.59 -40.68 56.17
CA LEU A 9 29.36 -41.57 55.01
C LEU A 9 27.92 -41.93 54.64
N ILE A 10 27.37 -41.34 53.58
CA ILE A 10 27.44 -41.89 52.21
C ILE A 10 27.10 -43.39 52.15
N THR A 11 25.83 -43.70 51.94
CA THR A 11 25.35 -44.87 51.17
C THR A 11 23.97 -44.51 50.61
N PHE A 12 23.87 -44.29 49.30
CA PHE A 12 23.22 -45.23 48.37
C PHE A 12 21.70 -45.33 48.61
N ALA A 13 20.90 -44.63 47.79
CA ALA A 13 20.18 -45.24 46.65
C ALA A 13 18.98 -46.10 47.13
N ALA A 14 17.76 -46.00 46.63
CA ALA A 14 17.14 -45.28 45.53
C ALA A 14 15.62 -45.55 45.62
N LEU A 15 14.82 -44.81 44.84
CA LEU A 15 13.44 -45.13 44.43
C LEU A 15 12.42 -44.98 45.59
N LEU A 16 11.30 -44.27 45.50
CA LEU A 16 10.33 -44.19 44.42
C LEU A 16 9.75 -42.76 44.33
N SER A 17 10.11 -42.02 43.28
CA SER A 17 9.34 -40.86 42.85
C SER A 17 8.31 -41.36 41.84
N ALA A 18 7.10 -41.61 42.32
CA ALA A 18 6.00 -42.18 41.54
C ALA A 18 5.19 -41.06 40.85
N CYS A 19 5.25 -41.09 39.52
CA CYS A 19 4.20 -40.75 38.56
C CYS A 19 3.66 -39.31 38.48
N ALA A 20 4.29 -38.50 37.63
CA ALA A 20 3.57 -37.49 36.86
C ALA A 20 4.22 -37.29 35.48
N ASN A 21 4.29 -38.35 34.66
CA ASN A 21 4.76 -38.25 33.28
C ASN A 21 3.55 -38.03 32.35
N ARG A 22 3.07 -36.78 32.26
CA ARG A 22 2.26 -36.36 31.10
C ARG A 22 3.23 -35.97 29.99
N PRO A 23 3.19 -36.61 28.80
CA PRO A 23 3.89 -36.07 27.65
C PRO A 23 3.40 -34.64 27.42
N ALA A 24 4.34 -33.70 27.36
CA ALA A 24 4.01 -32.37 26.85
C ALA A 24 3.43 -32.56 25.45
N PRO A 25 2.32 -31.88 25.10
CA PRO A 25 1.85 -31.88 23.72
C PRO A 25 3.01 -31.44 22.84
N ALA A 26 3.27 -32.18 21.76
CA ALA A 26 4.31 -31.86 20.81
C ALA A 26 4.22 -30.37 20.42
N PRO A 27 5.36 -29.67 20.19
CA PRO A 27 5.33 -28.36 19.58
C PRO A 27 4.53 -28.50 18.29
N VAL A 28 3.32 -27.94 18.27
CA VAL A 28 2.55 -27.79 17.04
C VAL A 28 3.43 -26.92 16.17
N GLU A 29 4.08 -27.54 15.20
CA GLU A 29 4.83 -26.90 14.16
C GLU A 29 3.88 -25.92 13.50
N ALA A 30 3.96 -24.65 13.94
CA ALA A 30 3.18 -23.59 13.37
C ALA A 30 3.72 -23.41 11.96
N LYS A 31 3.04 -24.05 11.00
CA LYS A 31 3.14 -23.68 9.58
C LYS A 31 3.10 -22.16 9.54
N PRO A 32 3.96 -21.49 8.75
CA PRO A 32 3.92 -20.05 8.65
C PRO A 32 2.54 -19.70 8.13
N VAL A 33 1.67 -19.24 9.04
CA VAL A 33 0.49 -18.48 8.67
C VAL A 33 1.11 -17.19 8.19
N VAL A 34 1.41 -17.15 6.89
CA VAL A 34 1.56 -15.89 6.19
C VAL A 34 0.25 -15.19 6.49
N SER A 35 0.29 -14.23 7.42
CA SER A 35 -0.76 -13.24 7.57
C SER A 35 -0.76 -12.44 6.28
N SER A 36 -1.29 -13.03 5.21
CA SER A 36 -1.92 -12.27 4.17
C SER A 36 -3.10 -11.62 4.86
N SER A 37 -2.88 -10.42 5.40
CA SER A 37 -3.96 -9.44 5.40
C SER A 37 -4.61 -9.57 4.04
N PRO A 38 -5.90 -9.92 3.95
CA PRO A 38 -6.54 -9.89 2.66
C PRO A 38 -6.25 -8.50 2.10
N ILE A 39 -5.75 -8.46 0.85
CA ILE A 39 -5.84 -7.27 0.02
C ILE A 39 -7.34 -7.11 -0.22
N ASP A 40 -8.04 -6.70 0.82
CA ASP A 40 -9.46 -6.37 0.79
C ASP A 40 -9.53 -4.97 0.19
N ASP A 41 -10.54 -4.76 -0.68
CA ASP A 41 -11.01 -3.47 -1.21
C ASP A 41 -10.70 -3.10 -2.67
N GLY A 42 -10.14 -3.98 -3.49
CA GLY A 42 -9.87 -3.68 -4.92
C GLY A 42 -10.70 -4.54 -5.88
N SER A 43 -11.53 -3.93 -6.72
CA SER A 43 -12.02 -4.60 -7.93
C SER A 43 -10.83 -5.15 -8.73
N PRO A 44 -10.96 -6.21 -9.55
CA PRO A 44 -9.86 -6.72 -10.38
C PRO A 44 -9.14 -5.60 -11.15
N LEU A 45 -9.92 -4.60 -11.56
CA LEU A 45 -9.43 -3.41 -12.24
C LEU A 45 -8.50 -2.52 -11.40
N ALA A 46 -8.74 -2.40 -10.09
CA ALA A 46 -7.84 -1.68 -9.19
C ALA A 46 -6.47 -2.37 -9.08
N ALA A 47 -6.44 -3.70 -9.08
CA ALA A 47 -5.21 -4.48 -9.12
C ALA A 47 -4.46 -4.29 -10.45
N ASP A 48 -5.17 -4.26 -11.58
CA ASP A 48 -4.57 -3.99 -12.88
C ASP A 48 -3.95 -2.59 -12.96
N VAL A 49 -4.67 -1.57 -12.48
CA VAL A 49 -4.16 -0.19 -12.35
C VAL A 49 -2.91 -0.13 -11.47
N LEU A 50 -2.90 -0.84 -10.35
CA LEU A 50 -1.75 -0.96 -9.45
C LEU A 50 -0.53 -1.55 -10.18
N PHE A 51 -0.68 -2.73 -10.76
CA PHE A 51 0.43 -3.41 -11.45
C PHE A 51 0.94 -2.60 -12.62
N ARG A 52 0.04 -1.99 -13.40
CA ARG A 52 0.41 -1.12 -14.50
C ARG A 52 1.19 0.11 -14.04
N ALA A 53 0.74 0.79 -13.00
CA ALA A 53 1.42 1.96 -12.46
C ALA A 53 2.82 1.59 -11.92
N LEU A 54 2.93 0.48 -11.19
CA LEU A 54 4.22 -0.01 -10.67
C LEU A 54 5.18 -0.42 -11.79
N GLY A 55 4.70 -1.07 -12.85
CA GLY A 55 5.51 -1.45 -14.01
C GLY A 55 6.08 -0.27 -14.80
N LEU A 56 5.56 0.94 -14.60
CA LEU A 56 6.06 2.16 -15.23
C LEU A 56 7.11 2.89 -14.39
N VAL A 57 7.38 2.46 -13.15
CA VAL A 57 8.44 3.01 -12.31
C VAL A 57 9.78 2.92 -13.03
N GLY A 58 10.55 4.01 -12.99
CA GLY A 58 11.79 4.17 -13.74
C GLY A 58 11.63 4.86 -15.10
N THR A 59 10.41 4.95 -15.65
CA THR A 59 10.17 5.66 -16.91
C THR A 59 10.54 7.15 -16.77
N PRO A 60 11.31 7.76 -17.70
CA PRO A 60 11.70 9.17 -17.59
C PRO A 60 10.53 10.14 -17.53
N TYR A 61 10.70 11.22 -16.75
CA TYR A 61 9.79 12.34 -16.84
C TYR A 61 10.02 13.13 -18.13
N ARG A 62 8.92 13.47 -18.82
CA ARG A 62 8.89 14.44 -19.92
C ARG A 62 7.64 15.30 -19.83
N TRP A 63 7.81 16.62 -19.86
CA TRP A 63 6.69 17.55 -19.94
C TRP A 63 5.88 17.27 -21.22
N GLY A 64 4.58 17.06 -21.10
CA GLY A 64 3.73 16.67 -22.22
C GLY A 64 3.76 15.17 -22.54
N GLY A 65 4.70 14.41 -21.98
CA GLY A 65 4.87 12.98 -22.22
C GLY A 65 3.70 12.14 -21.71
N ASN A 66 3.34 11.11 -22.47
CA ASN A 66 2.13 10.32 -22.27
C ASN A 66 2.27 8.85 -22.73
N THR A 67 3.49 8.36 -22.97
CA THR A 67 3.75 6.96 -23.34
C THR A 67 5.01 6.44 -22.62
N PRO A 68 5.17 5.12 -22.46
CA PRO A 68 6.38 4.54 -21.86
C PRO A 68 7.66 4.93 -22.62
N ASP A 69 7.63 4.89 -23.95
CA ASP A 69 8.80 5.16 -24.79
C ASP A 69 9.20 6.64 -24.79
N SER A 70 8.21 7.54 -24.83
CA SER A 70 8.46 8.98 -24.80
C SER A 70 8.75 9.50 -23.39
N GLY A 71 8.41 8.75 -22.35
CA GLY A 71 8.32 9.26 -20.99
C GLY A 71 6.98 9.92 -20.66
N PHE A 72 6.81 10.28 -19.38
CA PHE A 72 5.54 10.77 -18.83
C PHE A 72 5.66 12.12 -18.10
N ASP A 73 4.61 12.94 -18.16
CA ASP A 73 4.31 13.88 -17.08
C ASP A 73 3.28 13.27 -16.10
N CYS A 74 2.99 13.96 -15.00
CA CYS A 74 2.14 13.43 -13.93
C CYS A 74 0.73 13.05 -14.43
N SER A 75 0.11 13.91 -15.22
CA SER A 75 -1.21 13.67 -15.81
C SER A 75 -1.17 12.68 -16.97
N GLY A 76 -0.08 12.65 -17.76
CA GLY A 76 0.12 11.71 -18.85
C GLY A 76 0.26 10.29 -18.36
N LEU A 77 0.97 10.07 -17.25
CA LEU A 77 1.06 8.78 -16.56
C LEU A 77 -0.33 8.30 -16.14
N ILE A 78 -1.10 9.16 -15.44
CA ILE A 78 -2.45 8.83 -14.98
C ILE A 78 -3.36 8.48 -16.16
N LYS A 79 -3.44 9.35 -17.16
CA LYS A 79 -4.31 9.12 -18.32
C LYS A 79 -3.96 7.80 -19.03
N TYR A 80 -2.67 7.52 -19.19
CA TYR A 80 -2.20 6.30 -19.83
C TYR A 80 -2.60 5.05 -19.04
N VAL A 81 -2.31 4.98 -17.74
CA VAL A 81 -2.64 3.81 -16.89
C VAL A 81 -4.15 3.52 -16.91
N TYR A 82 -4.98 4.55 -16.76
CA TYR A 82 -6.44 4.36 -16.72
C TYR A 82 -7.04 4.03 -18.07
N ASN A 83 -6.51 4.60 -19.16
CA ASN A 83 -6.98 4.24 -20.48
C ASN A 83 -6.64 2.78 -20.81
N ASP A 84 -5.44 2.34 -20.47
CA ASP A 84 -4.93 1.01 -20.79
C ASP A 84 -5.61 -0.09 -19.96
N MET A 85 -5.78 0.11 -18.65
CA MET A 85 -6.33 -0.92 -17.77
C MET A 85 -7.85 -0.84 -17.62
N ALA A 86 -8.41 0.37 -17.60
CA ALA A 86 -9.83 0.58 -17.32
C ALA A 86 -10.66 1.00 -18.54
N GLY A 87 -10.05 1.29 -19.68
CA GLY A 87 -10.72 1.95 -20.80
C GLY A 87 -11.23 3.35 -20.47
N ILE A 88 -10.84 3.93 -19.32
CA ILE A 88 -11.35 5.23 -18.85
C ILE A 88 -10.49 6.34 -19.45
N SER A 89 -11.08 7.15 -20.34
CA SER A 89 -10.40 8.33 -20.87
C SER A 89 -10.52 9.51 -19.91
N LEU A 90 -9.47 9.70 -19.11
CA LEU A 90 -9.35 10.87 -18.24
C LEU A 90 -8.95 12.15 -19.00
N PRO A 91 -9.30 13.35 -18.48
CA PRO A 91 -8.80 14.62 -19.01
C PRO A 91 -7.28 14.68 -19.10
N ARG A 92 -6.72 15.57 -19.93
CA ARG A 92 -5.26 15.60 -20.16
C ARG A 92 -4.51 16.29 -19.02
N THR A 93 -5.14 17.22 -18.30
CA THR A 93 -4.45 18.03 -17.28
C THR A 93 -4.94 17.72 -15.87
N THR A 94 -4.06 17.89 -14.88
CA THR A 94 -4.42 17.74 -13.46
C THR A 94 -5.51 18.73 -13.02
N ARG A 95 -5.55 19.92 -13.64
CA ARG A 95 -6.58 20.95 -13.39
C ARG A 95 -7.97 20.50 -13.83
N GLU A 96 -8.07 19.81 -14.97
CA GLU A 96 -9.34 19.25 -15.41
C GLU A 96 -9.72 18.02 -14.58
N MET A 97 -8.74 17.15 -14.26
CA MET A 97 -8.98 15.96 -13.45
C MET A 97 -9.49 16.28 -12.03
N ILE A 98 -8.98 17.35 -11.37
CA ILE A 98 -9.44 17.68 -10.01
C ILE A 98 -10.87 18.25 -9.96
N VAL A 99 -11.37 18.82 -11.07
CA VAL A 99 -12.75 19.35 -11.15
C VAL A 99 -13.73 18.42 -11.85
N MET A 100 -13.24 17.31 -12.42
CA MET A 100 -14.11 16.34 -13.08
C MET A 100 -15.13 15.74 -12.11
N ARG A 101 -16.27 15.32 -12.66
CA ARG A 101 -17.29 14.60 -11.90
C ARG A 101 -16.70 13.26 -11.42
N GLY A 102 -16.91 12.95 -10.15
CA GLY A 102 -16.37 11.77 -9.50
C GLY A 102 -16.49 11.91 -7.98
N GLN A 103 -16.41 10.79 -7.27
CA GLN A 103 -16.48 10.78 -5.81
C GLN A 103 -15.19 11.38 -5.24
N ASN A 104 -15.32 12.41 -4.40
CA ASN A 104 -14.20 12.88 -3.58
C ASN A 104 -13.98 11.88 -2.43
N VAL A 105 -12.72 11.62 -2.10
CA VAL A 105 -12.34 10.59 -1.13
C VAL A 105 -11.55 11.21 0.02
N GLY A 106 -11.96 10.89 1.26
CA GLY A 106 -11.22 11.25 2.46
C GLY A 106 -9.89 10.48 2.55
N LYS A 107 -8.87 11.06 3.21
CA LYS A 107 -7.54 10.41 3.34
C LYS A 107 -7.61 9.04 4.03
N ASP A 108 -8.56 8.89 4.94
CA ASP A 108 -8.88 7.69 5.70
C ASP A 108 -9.67 6.63 4.91
N GLN A 109 -10.14 6.98 3.72
CA GLN A 109 -10.95 6.13 2.84
C GLN A 109 -10.25 5.81 1.51
N LEU A 110 -8.96 6.12 1.40
CA LEU A 110 -8.18 5.90 0.18
C LEU A 110 -8.10 4.42 -0.18
N GLN A 111 -8.45 4.12 -1.42
CA GLN A 111 -8.35 2.79 -2.02
C GLN A 111 -7.41 2.84 -3.22
N THR A 112 -6.77 1.71 -3.50
CA THR A 112 -5.92 1.54 -4.67
C THR A 112 -6.64 1.99 -5.95
N GLY A 113 -5.98 2.82 -6.75
CA GLY A 113 -6.61 3.45 -7.90
C GLY A 113 -7.43 4.70 -7.57
N ASP A 114 -7.27 5.31 -6.40
CA ASP A 114 -7.70 6.70 -6.21
C ASP A 114 -6.65 7.67 -6.78
N LEU A 115 -7.11 8.76 -7.39
CA LEU A 115 -6.25 9.84 -7.87
C LEU A 115 -5.98 10.81 -6.73
N LEU A 116 -4.71 11.11 -6.49
CA LEU A 116 -4.27 12.08 -5.48
C LEU A 116 -3.85 13.38 -6.15
N PHE A 117 -4.26 14.52 -5.60
CA PHE A 117 -3.95 15.84 -6.14
C PHE A 117 -3.18 16.71 -5.13
N PHE A 118 -2.20 17.44 -5.63
CA PHE A 118 -1.28 18.22 -4.79
C PHE A 118 -0.97 19.61 -5.35
N ALA A 119 -0.69 20.57 -4.47
CA ALA A 119 -0.16 21.90 -4.75
C ALA A 119 1.36 21.95 -4.49
N THR A 120 2.13 21.19 -5.27
CA THR A 120 3.61 21.14 -5.18
C THR A 120 4.30 22.46 -5.54
N ASN A 121 3.64 23.33 -6.31
CA ASN A 121 4.11 24.68 -6.63
C ASN A 121 3.73 25.71 -5.54
N GLY A 122 3.12 25.26 -4.44
CA GLY A 122 2.59 26.12 -3.38
C GLY A 122 1.18 26.66 -3.66
N GLY A 123 0.61 27.30 -2.64
CA GLY A 123 -0.75 27.85 -2.70
C GLY A 123 -1.83 26.77 -2.60
N THR A 124 -2.97 27.01 -3.25
CA THR A 124 -4.18 26.17 -3.17
C THR A 124 -4.54 25.52 -4.51
N GLN A 125 -3.82 25.84 -5.58
CA GLN A 125 -4.10 25.32 -6.92
C GLN A 125 -3.36 24.01 -7.16
N VAL A 126 -4.03 23.07 -7.83
CA VAL A 126 -3.38 21.83 -8.24
C VAL A 126 -2.24 22.09 -9.22
N SER A 127 -1.09 21.49 -8.94
CA SER A 127 0.08 21.49 -9.82
C SER A 127 0.65 20.09 -10.06
N HIS A 128 0.20 19.10 -9.29
CA HIS A 128 0.67 17.72 -9.38
C HIS A 128 -0.42 16.71 -9.09
N ALA A 129 -0.24 15.48 -9.58
CA ALA A 129 -1.11 14.36 -9.26
C ALA A 129 -0.35 13.03 -9.24
N GLY A 130 -0.95 12.01 -8.63
CA GLY A 130 -0.44 10.63 -8.60
C GLY A 130 -1.55 9.61 -8.42
N ILE A 131 -1.21 8.34 -8.57
CA ILE A 131 -2.13 7.20 -8.40
C ILE A 131 -1.84 6.55 -7.05
N TYR A 132 -2.82 6.50 -6.15
CA TYR A 132 -2.67 5.78 -4.89
C TYR A 132 -2.58 4.27 -5.13
N VAL A 133 -1.60 3.63 -4.48
CA VAL A 133 -1.27 2.21 -4.68
C VAL A 133 -1.29 1.42 -3.37
N GLY A 134 -2.07 1.91 -2.39
CA GLY A 134 -2.21 1.27 -1.08
C GLY A 134 -1.15 1.68 -0.06
N GLU A 135 -1.42 1.36 1.21
CA GLU A 135 -0.49 1.53 2.34
C GLU A 135 0.14 2.93 2.47
N GLY A 136 -0.63 3.99 2.15
CA GLY A 136 -0.11 5.36 2.22
C GLY A 136 0.85 5.73 1.09
N ARG A 137 0.99 4.90 0.05
CA ARG A 137 1.93 5.10 -1.06
C ARG A 137 1.21 5.45 -2.36
N PHE A 138 1.92 6.14 -3.24
CA PHE A 138 1.41 6.53 -4.55
C PHE A 138 2.51 6.58 -5.61
N VAL A 139 2.15 6.28 -6.86
CA VAL A 139 3.03 6.37 -8.02
C VAL A 139 2.79 7.69 -8.74
N HIS A 140 3.86 8.37 -9.14
CA HIS A 140 3.79 9.62 -9.89
C HIS A 140 5.03 9.85 -10.75
N ALA A 141 4.89 10.67 -11.80
CA ALA A 141 6.02 11.21 -12.57
C ALA A 141 6.36 12.62 -12.01
N PRO A 142 7.50 12.82 -11.32
CA PRO A 142 7.71 13.95 -10.40
C PRO A 142 7.99 15.29 -11.08
N ALA A 143 9.04 15.38 -11.89
CA ALA A 143 9.51 16.60 -12.57
C ALA A 143 10.65 16.27 -13.53
N THR A 144 11.04 17.25 -14.37
CA THR A 144 12.19 17.15 -15.29
C THR A 144 13.46 16.68 -14.57
N GLY A 145 14.16 15.72 -15.19
CA GLY A 145 15.35 15.08 -14.62
C GLY A 145 15.05 13.92 -13.68
N GLY A 146 13.79 13.72 -13.29
CA GLY A 146 13.34 12.55 -12.53
C GLY A 146 12.76 11.45 -13.41
N THR A 147 12.36 10.36 -12.74
CA THR A 147 11.65 9.22 -13.31
C THR A 147 10.38 8.96 -12.53
N VAL A 148 9.43 8.24 -13.14
CA VAL A 148 8.26 7.70 -12.43
C VAL A 148 8.74 6.92 -11.22
N LYS A 149 8.16 7.20 -10.05
CA LYS A 149 8.59 6.60 -8.79
C LYS A 149 7.44 6.44 -7.82
N LEU A 150 7.71 5.66 -6.78
CA LEU A 150 6.86 5.51 -5.62
C LEU A 150 7.24 6.56 -4.56
N ASP A 151 6.25 7.23 -4.00
CA ASP A 151 6.41 8.12 -2.86
C ASP A 151 5.37 7.83 -1.77
N SER A 152 5.59 8.37 -0.57
CA SER A 152 4.73 8.12 0.61
C SER A 152 4.04 9.40 1.06
N LEU A 153 2.74 9.29 1.34
CA LEU A 153 1.91 10.33 1.96
C LEU A 153 2.35 10.67 3.39
N SER A 154 3.16 9.83 4.04
CA SER A 154 3.72 10.14 5.36
C SER A 154 4.83 11.20 5.33
N LYS A 155 5.42 11.50 4.17
CA LYS A 155 6.47 12.53 4.06
C LYS A 155 5.84 13.92 4.23
N ALA A 156 6.44 14.76 5.08
CA ALA A 156 5.95 16.10 5.38
C ALA A 156 5.71 16.97 4.12
N TYR A 157 6.56 16.83 3.10
CA TYR A 157 6.38 17.50 1.80
C TYR A 157 5.02 17.21 1.17
N TRP A 158 4.62 15.93 1.12
CA TRP A 158 3.35 15.50 0.53
C TRP A 158 2.15 15.83 1.42
N GLN A 159 2.32 15.74 2.74
CA GLN A 159 1.28 16.15 3.68
C GLN A 159 0.91 17.63 3.53
N LYS A 160 1.93 18.50 3.41
CA LYS A 160 1.75 19.93 3.22
C LYS A 160 1.11 20.27 1.86
N ALA A 161 1.44 19.51 0.82
CA ALA A 161 0.97 19.79 -0.53
C ALA A 161 -0.39 19.14 -0.87
N TYR A 162 -0.89 18.19 -0.07
CA TYR A 162 -2.12 17.43 -0.38
C TYR A 162 -3.34 18.35 -0.46
N LEU A 163 -4.10 18.22 -1.55
CA LEU A 163 -5.35 18.97 -1.76
C LEU A 163 -6.58 18.07 -1.60
N ASN A 164 -6.68 17.02 -2.40
CA ASN A 164 -7.88 16.18 -2.50
C ASN A 164 -7.52 14.81 -3.10
N ALA A 165 -8.44 13.85 -2.99
CA ALA A 165 -8.43 12.61 -3.76
C ALA A 165 -9.76 12.38 -4.47
N LYS A 166 -9.72 11.68 -5.62
CA LYS A 166 -10.91 11.26 -6.36
C LYS A 166 -10.89 9.78 -6.69
N ARG A 167 -12.02 9.11 -6.50
CA ARG A 167 -12.28 7.76 -6.99
C ARG A 167 -12.84 7.82 -8.40
N VAL A 168 -12.17 7.12 -9.30
CA VAL A 168 -12.51 7.05 -10.73
C VAL A 168 -12.98 5.66 -11.12
N LEU A 169 -12.38 4.63 -10.50
CA LEU A 169 -12.78 3.25 -10.76
C LEU A 169 -14.20 3.01 -10.24
N PRO A 170 -15.03 2.28 -11.01
CA PRO A 170 -16.33 1.86 -10.52
C PRO A 170 -16.14 0.96 -9.30
N THR A 171 -16.97 1.18 -8.29
CA THR A 171 -17.03 0.27 -7.14
C THR A 171 -17.83 -0.97 -7.52
N GLU A 172 -17.56 -2.11 -6.86
CA GLU A 172 -18.33 -3.35 -7.05
C GLU A 172 -19.85 -3.12 -6.87
N GLN A 173 -20.24 -2.21 -5.98
CA GLN A 173 -21.64 -1.79 -5.80
C GLN A 173 -22.24 -1.06 -7.01
N HIS A 174 -21.42 -0.40 -7.82
CA HIS A 174 -21.84 0.24 -9.07
C HIS A 174 -21.96 -0.80 -10.19
N LEU A 175 -21.01 -1.74 -10.27
CA LEU A 175 -21.01 -2.82 -11.26
C LEU A 175 -22.19 -3.78 -11.06
N ALA A 176 -22.52 -4.11 -9.80
CA ALA A 176 -23.65 -4.98 -9.45
C ALA A 176 -25.04 -4.36 -9.68
N ARG A 177 -25.11 -3.07 -10.08
CA ARG A 177 -26.36 -2.34 -10.34
C ARG A 177 -26.61 -2.04 -11.82
N LEU A 178 -25.70 -2.47 -12.70
CA LEU A 178 -25.91 -2.36 -14.14
C LEU A 178 -26.81 -3.52 -14.61
N PRO A 179 -27.87 -3.24 -15.42
CA PRO A 179 -28.81 -4.25 -15.90
C PRO A 179 -28.20 -5.22 -16.91
#